data_AF-A0A9E3PZ21-F1
#
_entry.id   AF-A0A9E3PZ21-F1
#
_cell.length_a   1.000
_cell.length_b   1.000
_cell.length_c   1.000
_cell.angle_alpha   90.00
_cell.angle_beta   90.00
_cell.angle_gamma   90.00
#
_symmetry.space_group_name_H-M   'P 1'
#
loop_
_entity.id
_entity.type
_entity.pdbx_description
1 polymer ?
#
loop_
_entity_poly.entity_id
_entity_poly.type
_entity_poly.pdbx_seq_one_letter_code
_entity_poly.pdbx_strand_id
1 'polypeptide(L)'
;MIDQLEELVTQAVARAFETMLSLKVTPEEAGVPTWNGEPHVAGSVGFIGRLSGVVYIYASAPLAREITGRMLGLATEEIEGDEMVNDAVGELTNMVVGQIKSQLSDRGMPCVLTIPSIVRGSHFVIESVSSTTRRVNTFRCGDRQFVVETLIKSS
;
A
#
# COMPACT_ATOMS: atom_id res chain seq x y z
N MET A 1 -1.24 -16.68 13.37
CA MET A 1 -2.11 -16.15 12.29
C MET A 1 -1.79 -14.68 12.00
N ILE A 2 -1.67 -13.85 13.03
CA ILE A 2 -1.26 -12.44 12.92
C ILE A 2 0.19 -12.28 12.43
N ASP A 3 1.14 -13.04 12.97
CA ASP A 3 2.57 -12.88 12.61
C ASP A 3 2.85 -13.27 11.15
N GLN A 4 2.03 -14.17 10.60
CA GLN A 4 2.10 -14.55 9.18
C GLN A 4 1.63 -13.42 8.25
N LEU A 5 0.81 -12.47 8.71
CA LEU A 5 0.32 -11.38 7.87
C LEU A 5 1.41 -10.35 7.61
N GLU A 6 2.21 -10.02 8.62
CA GLU A 6 3.33 -9.10 8.48
C GLU A 6 4.34 -9.61 7.45
N GLU A 7 4.65 -10.90 7.49
CA GLU A 7 5.49 -11.55 6.49
C GLU A 7 4.85 -11.51 5.09
N LEU A 8 3.54 -11.84 4.99
CA LEU A 8 2.79 -11.78 3.72
C LEU A 8 2.84 -10.38 3.08
N VAL A 9 2.60 -9.35 3.88
CA VAL A 9 2.60 -7.94 3.44
C VAL A 9 4.01 -7.55 3.01
N THR A 10 5.02 -7.87 3.82
CA THR A 10 6.43 -7.58 3.50
C THR A 10 6.84 -8.20 2.17
N GLN A 11 6.52 -9.47 1.94
CA GLN A 11 6.81 -10.16 0.68
C GLN A 11 6.02 -9.57 -0.50
N ALA A 12 4.75 -9.24 -0.29
CA ALA A 12 3.89 -8.65 -1.32
C ALA A 12 4.41 -7.27 -1.77
N VAL A 13 4.77 -6.41 -0.82
CA VAL A 13 5.31 -5.08 -1.09
C VAL A 13 6.66 -5.19 -1.80
N ALA A 14 7.57 -6.04 -1.29
CA ALA A 14 8.87 -6.24 -1.93
C ALA A 14 8.75 -6.69 -3.39
N ARG A 15 7.89 -7.69 -3.67
CA ARG A 15 7.66 -8.16 -5.05
C ARG A 15 7.01 -7.12 -5.94
N ALA A 16 6.02 -6.37 -5.44
CA ALA A 16 5.35 -5.35 -6.23
C ALA A 16 6.31 -4.22 -6.63
N PHE A 17 7.11 -3.72 -5.67
CA PHE A 17 8.10 -2.68 -5.94
C PHE A 17 9.22 -3.16 -6.86
N GLU A 18 9.70 -4.39 -6.68
CA GLU A 18 10.72 -4.97 -7.56
C GLU A 18 10.20 -5.15 -8.98
N THR A 19 9.00 -5.72 -9.14
CA THR A 19 8.43 -6.02 -10.46
C THR A 19 8.00 -4.77 -11.22
N MET A 20 7.34 -3.82 -10.55
CA MET A 20 6.76 -2.66 -11.23
C MET A 20 7.72 -1.48 -11.34
N LEU A 21 8.60 -1.32 -10.35
CA LEU A 21 9.42 -0.11 -10.22
C LEU A 21 10.90 -0.38 -10.33
N SER A 22 11.32 -1.66 -10.38
CA SER A 22 12.72 -2.06 -10.24
C SER A 22 13.37 -1.48 -8.97
N LEU A 23 12.57 -1.32 -7.92
CA LEU A 23 12.99 -0.74 -6.65
C LEU A 23 13.10 -1.81 -5.57
N LYS A 24 14.15 -1.70 -4.76
CA LYS A 24 14.29 -2.47 -3.54
C LYS A 24 13.71 -1.66 -2.39
N VAL A 25 12.82 -2.28 -1.63
CA VAL A 25 12.28 -1.74 -0.39
C VAL A 25 12.78 -2.56 0.77
N THR A 26 12.99 -1.89 1.89
CA THR A 26 13.44 -2.55 3.13
C THR A 26 12.40 -2.31 4.22
N PRO A 27 11.96 -3.35 4.95
CA PRO A 27 11.11 -3.15 6.12
C PRO A 27 11.90 -2.41 7.20
N GLU A 28 11.25 -1.47 7.86
CA GLU A 28 11.78 -0.76 9.03
C GLU A 28 10.94 -1.11 10.26
N GLU A 29 11.50 -0.89 11.46
CA GLU A 29 10.69 -0.98 12.67
C GLU A 29 9.44 -0.11 12.53
N ALA A 30 8.31 -0.62 13.01
CA ALA A 30 7.01 0.04 12.92
C ALA A 30 7.03 1.37 13.70
N GLY A 31 7.48 2.43 13.04
CA GLY A 31 7.42 3.80 13.49
C GLY A 31 6.12 4.45 13.05
N VAL A 32 5.60 5.36 13.89
CA VAL A 32 4.51 6.25 13.50
C VAL A 32 4.93 6.98 12.21
N PRO A 33 4.09 7.01 11.15
CA PRO A 33 4.42 7.79 9.97
C PRO A 33 4.74 9.23 10.40
N THR A 34 5.87 9.76 9.94
CA THR A 34 6.26 11.13 10.25
C THR A 34 5.39 12.06 9.41
N TRP A 35 4.17 12.35 9.89
CA TRP A 35 3.28 13.32 9.28
C TRP A 35 3.85 14.72 9.53
N ASN A 36 4.76 15.15 8.67
CA ASN A 36 5.44 16.45 8.74
C ASN A 36 4.64 17.60 8.09
N GLY A 37 3.34 17.37 7.84
CA GLY A 37 2.46 18.31 7.12
C GLY A 37 2.57 18.24 5.60
N GLU A 38 3.42 17.37 5.04
CA GLU A 38 3.45 17.14 3.59
C GLU A 38 2.13 16.55 3.07
N PRO A 39 1.69 16.92 1.85
CA PRO A 39 0.59 16.24 1.19
C PRO A 39 0.88 14.75 1.02
N HIS A 40 -0.09 13.91 1.33
CA HIS A 40 0.00 12.46 1.16
C HIS A 40 -1.07 11.94 0.21
N VAL A 41 -0.74 10.81 -0.41
CA VAL A 41 -1.64 10.00 -1.22
C VAL A 41 -1.79 8.66 -0.52
N ALA A 42 -3.04 8.25 -0.27
CA ALA A 42 -3.38 6.93 0.22
C ALA A 42 -4.12 6.15 -0.87
N GLY A 43 -3.54 5.04 -1.30
CA GLY A 43 -4.24 4.06 -2.14
C GLY A 43 -4.81 2.94 -1.28
N SER A 44 -6.03 2.51 -1.55
CA SER A 44 -6.66 1.43 -0.80
C SER A 44 -7.30 0.37 -1.70
N VAL A 45 -7.11 -0.90 -1.35
CA VAL A 45 -7.82 -2.03 -1.96
C VAL A 45 -8.30 -2.98 -0.87
N GLY A 46 -9.58 -3.33 -0.92
CA GLY A 46 -10.20 -4.31 -0.06
C GLY A 46 -10.04 -5.73 -0.60
N PHE A 47 -10.04 -6.70 0.31
CA PHE A 47 -10.16 -8.11 -0.03
C PHE A 47 -11.29 -8.73 0.81
N ILE A 48 -12.12 -9.54 0.17
CA ILE A 48 -13.35 -10.09 0.76
C ILE A 48 -13.38 -11.61 0.55
N GLY A 49 -13.55 -12.36 1.63
CA GLY A 49 -13.56 -13.82 1.61
C GLY A 49 -13.58 -14.41 3.02
N ARG A 50 -12.93 -15.57 3.19
CA ARG A 50 -12.75 -16.19 4.53
C ARG A 50 -12.06 -15.25 5.51
N LEU A 51 -11.09 -14.50 5.01
CA LEU A 51 -10.50 -13.34 5.68
C LEU A 51 -10.92 -12.11 4.88
N SER A 52 -11.40 -11.08 5.57
CA SER A 52 -11.81 -9.82 4.93
C SER A 52 -11.11 -8.64 5.59
N GLY A 53 -10.71 -7.68 4.77
CA GLY A 53 -9.98 -6.51 5.23
C GLY A 53 -9.71 -5.51 4.12
N VAL A 54 -9.00 -4.45 4.48
CA VAL A 54 -8.56 -3.39 3.57
C VAL A 54 -7.09 -3.14 3.80
N VAL A 55 -6.34 -3.00 2.70
CA VAL A 55 -4.95 -2.56 2.72
C VAL A 55 -4.90 -1.12 2.23
N TYR A 56 -4.15 -0.29 2.95
CA TYR A 56 -3.82 1.08 2.59
C TYR A 56 -2.32 1.21 2.35
N ILE A 57 -1.91 1.91 1.30
CA ILE A 57 -0.54 2.35 1.08
C ILE A 57 -0.52 3.88 1.18
N TYR A 58 0.21 4.40 2.16
CA TYR A 58 0.42 5.82 2.37
C TYR A 58 1.79 6.23 1.86
N ALA A 59 1.81 7.13 0.88
CA ALA A 59 3.03 7.72 0.36
C ALA A 59 2.93 9.25 0.40
N SER A 60 4.05 9.93 0.69
CA SER A 60 4.11 11.37 0.49
C SER A 60 3.95 11.70 -1.00
N ALA A 61 3.43 12.88 -1.33
CA ALA A 61 3.23 13.29 -2.71
C ALA A 61 4.52 13.22 -3.57
N PRO A 62 5.72 13.56 -3.05
CA PRO A 62 6.96 13.35 -3.79
C PRO A 62 7.26 11.88 -4.09
N LEU A 63 7.05 10.97 -3.12
CA LEU A 63 7.26 9.55 -3.34
C LEU A 63 6.23 8.97 -4.33
N ALA A 64 4.98 9.39 -4.22
CA ALA A 64 3.93 8.98 -5.14
C ALA A 64 4.27 9.38 -6.59
N ARG A 65 4.80 10.60 -6.79
CA ARG A 65 5.30 11.04 -8.10
C ARG A 65 6.50 10.21 -8.56
N GLU A 66 7.47 9.91 -7.69
CA GLU A 66 8.59 9.04 -8.07
C GLU A 66 8.11 7.65 -8.52
N ILE A 67 7.18 7.05 -7.78
CA ILE A 67 6.55 5.77 -8.13
C ILE A 67 5.93 5.86 -9.53
N THR A 68 5.12 6.90 -9.78
CA THR A 68 4.47 7.13 -11.07
C THR A 68 5.47 7.27 -12.21
N GLY A 69 6.53 8.06 -12.03
CA GLY A 69 7.59 8.24 -13.03
C GLY A 69 8.25 6.91 -13.38
N ARG A 70 8.57 6.09 -12.37
CA ARG A 70 9.15 4.76 -12.59
C ARG A 70 8.20 3.80 -13.29
N MET A 71 6.91 3.80 -12.93
CA MET A 71 5.91 2.94 -13.59
C MET A 71 5.73 3.29 -15.06
N LEU A 72 5.81 4.57 -15.41
CA LEU A 72 5.54 5.07 -16.76
C LEU A 72 6.81 5.28 -17.60
N GLY A 73 8.00 5.16 -16.99
CA GLY A 73 9.27 5.46 -17.65
C GLY A 73 9.48 6.95 -17.92
N LEU A 74 8.91 7.82 -17.09
CA LEU A 74 8.96 9.28 -17.19
C LEU A 74 9.79 9.89 -16.07
N ALA A 75 10.42 11.03 -16.34
CA ALA A 75 11.01 11.86 -15.30
C ALA A 75 9.92 12.45 -14.40
N THR A 76 10.27 12.82 -13.17
CA THR A 76 9.28 13.31 -12.19
C THR A 76 8.64 14.63 -12.63
N GLU A 77 9.39 15.42 -13.39
CA GLU A 77 9.00 16.71 -13.97
C GLU A 77 8.01 16.56 -15.12
N GLU A 78 7.95 15.38 -15.76
CA GLU A 78 7.04 15.06 -16.87
C GLU A 78 5.68 14.55 -16.38
N ILE A 79 5.49 14.40 -15.06
CA ILE A 79 4.25 13.90 -14.47
C ILE A 79 3.27 15.07 -14.33
N GLU A 80 2.38 15.16 -15.30
CA GLU A 80 1.35 16.19 -15.35
C GLU A 80 0.09 15.75 -14.60
N GLY A 81 -0.37 16.62 -13.70
CA GLY A 81 -1.60 16.41 -12.96
C GLY A 81 -1.54 15.27 -11.93
N ASP A 82 -2.62 15.17 -11.19
CA ASP A 82 -2.75 14.24 -10.07
C ASP A 82 -3.46 12.92 -10.49
N GLU A 83 -4.01 12.86 -11.72
CA GLU A 83 -4.65 11.67 -12.28
C GLU A 83 -3.64 10.56 -12.56
N MET A 84 -2.52 10.87 -13.23
CA MET A 84 -1.45 9.89 -13.46
C MET A 84 -0.90 9.31 -12.16
N VAL A 85 -0.82 10.15 -11.12
CA VAL A 85 -0.40 9.73 -9.78
C VAL A 85 -1.47 8.85 -9.12
N ASN A 86 -2.76 9.12 -9.35
CA ASN A 86 -3.85 8.31 -8.81
C ASN A 86 -3.78 6.90 -9.38
N ASP A 87 -3.64 6.81 -10.69
CA ASP A 87 -3.68 5.55 -11.42
C ASP A 87 -2.48 4.67 -11.05
N ALA A 88 -1.28 5.25 -11.02
CA ALA A 88 -0.07 4.52 -10.62
C ALA A 88 -0.13 4.04 -9.16
N VAL A 89 -0.54 4.89 -8.21
CA VAL A 89 -0.67 4.48 -6.80
C VAL A 89 -1.79 3.43 -6.64
N GLY A 90 -2.89 3.57 -7.39
CA GLY A 90 -3.99 2.62 -7.41
C GLY A 90 -3.56 1.26 -7.93
N GLU A 91 -2.81 1.23 -9.04
CA GLU A 91 -2.30 0.01 -9.63
C GLU A 91 -1.25 -0.67 -8.76
N LEU A 92 -0.33 0.11 -8.15
CA LEU A 92 0.62 -0.42 -7.17
C LEU A 92 -0.12 -1.05 -5.97
N THR A 93 -1.15 -0.37 -5.46
CA THR A 93 -1.97 -0.89 -4.35
C THR A 93 -2.67 -2.18 -4.76
N ASN A 94 -3.28 -2.21 -5.94
CA ASN A 94 -3.95 -3.39 -6.48
C ASN A 94 -2.97 -4.57 -6.64
N MET A 95 -1.75 -4.31 -7.08
CA MET A 95 -0.70 -5.32 -7.21
C MET A 95 -0.25 -5.88 -5.87
N VAL A 96 -0.05 -5.02 -4.86
CA VAL A 96 0.29 -5.48 -3.49
C VAL A 96 -0.83 -6.36 -2.93
N VAL A 97 -2.09 -5.94 -3.02
CA VAL A 97 -3.21 -6.75 -2.50
C VAL A 97 -3.44 -8.00 -3.35
N GLY A 98 -3.17 -7.96 -4.66
CA GLY A 98 -3.16 -9.12 -5.55
C GLY A 98 -2.17 -10.20 -5.10
N GLN A 99 -0.95 -9.80 -4.71
CA GLN A 99 0.03 -10.73 -4.13
C GLN A 99 -0.43 -11.30 -2.79
N ILE A 100 -1.07 -10.51 -1.94
CA ILE A 100 -1.67 -10.99 -0.68
C ILE A 100 -2.78 -12.01 -0.96
N LYS A 101 -3.69 -11.70 -1.89
CA LYS A 101 -4.76 -12.62 -2.31
C LYS A 101 -4.21 -13.95 -2.82
N SER A 102 -3.16 -13.93 -3.65
CA SER A 102 -2.55 -15.16 -4.17
C SER A 102 -2.06 -16.03 -3.03
N GLN A 103 -1.29 -15.45 -2.11
CA GLN A 103 -0.74 -16.18 -0.97
C GLN A 103 -1.82 -16.66 0.02
N LEU A 104 -2.90 -15.90 0.22
CA LEU A 104 -4.05 -16.35 1.01
C LEU A 104 -4.78 -17.52 0.34
N SER A 105 -4.93 -17.48 -0.99
CA SER A 105 -5.56 -18.55 -1.76
C SER A 105 -4.75 -19.85 -1.70
N ASP A 106 -3.43 -19.77 -1.80
CA ASP A 106 -2.51 -20.92 -1.65
C ASP A 106 -2.62 -21.57 -0.25
N ARG A 107 -3.05 -20.80 0.75
CA ARG A 107 -3.32 -21.25 2.12
C ARG A 107 -4.77 -21.70 2.35
N GLY A 108 -5.56 -21.87 1.30
CA GLY A 108 -6.96 -22.33 1.39
C GLY A 108 -7.94 -21.25 1.89
N MET A 109 -7.58 -19.97 1.75
CA MET A 109 -8.40 -18.82 2.12
C MET A 109 -8.65 -17.92 0.90
N PRO A 110 -9.43 -18.37 -0.09
CA PRO A 110 -9.70 -17.57 -1.28
C PRO A 110 -10.46 -16.28 -0.93
N CYS A 111 -10.12 -15.21 -1.64
CA CYS A 111 -10.78 -13.91 -1.54
C CYS A 111 -10.88 -13.24 -2.91
N VAL A 112 -11.81 -12.29 -3.03
CA VAL A 112 -11.97 -11.38 -4.17
C VAL A 112 -11.50 -9.98 -3.79
N LEU A 113 -11.02 -9.20 -4.76
CA LEU A 113 -10.54 -7.84 -4.53
C LEU A 113 -11.63 -6.81 -4.86
N THR A 114 -11.62 -5.68 -4.18
CA THR A 114 -12.38 -4.50 -4.57
C THR A 114 -11.60 -3.69 -5.61
N ILE A 115 -12.25 -2.69 -6.20
CA ILE A 115 -11.55 -1.68 -7.00
C ILE A 115 -10.64 -0.83 -6.09
N PRO A 116 -9.52 -0.31 -6.62
CA PRO A 116 -8.70 0.65 -5.90
C PRO A 116 -9.45 1.96 -5.67
N SER A 117 -9.11 2.64 -4.59
CA SER A 117 -9.61 3.98 -4.27
C SER A 117 -8.45 4.84 -3.79
N ILE A 118 -8.46 6.11 -4.16
CA ILE A 118 -7.42 7.07 -3.77
C ILE A 118 -8.00 8.15 -2.88
N VAL A 119 -7.29 8.43 -1.78
CA VAL A 119 -7.52 9.59 -0.91
C VAL A 119 -6.29 10.48 -0.96
N ARG A 120 -6.49 11.79 -1.08
CA ARG A 120 -5.43 12.79 -1.00
C ARG A 120 -5.73 13.85 0.03
N GLY A 121 -4.69 14.29 0.70
CA GLY A 121 -4.77 15.42 1.61
C GLY A 121 -3.50 15.58 2.40
N SER A 122 -3.33 16.76 3.00
CA SER A 122 -2.26 17.01 3.97
C SER A 122 -2.69 16.67 5.40
N HIS A 123 -3.99 16.47 5.65
CA HIS A 123 -4.55 16.20 6.97
C HIS A 123 -5.75 15.24 6.87
N PHE A 124 -5.47 13.93 6.80
CA PHE A 124 -6.51 12.90 6.91
C PHE A 124 -6.07 11.81 7.88
N VAL A 125 -7.05 11.21 8.55
CA VAL A 125 -6.87 10.06 9.43
C VAL A 125 -7.82 8.97 8.97
N ILE A 126 -7.29 7.76 8.79
CA ILE A 126 -8.10 6.59 8.50
C ILE A 126 -8.41 5.90 9.82
N GLU A 127 -9.65 6.02 10.25
CA GLU A 127 -10.14 5.40 11.47
C GLU A 127 -10.67 4.00 11.19
N SER A 128 -10.27 3.06 12.04
CA SER A 128 -10.73 1.69 11.95
C SER A 128 -12.13 1.56 12.54
N VAL A 129 -13.04 0.86 11.86
CA VAL A 129 -14.33 0.50 12.45
C VAL A 129 -14.14 -0.50 13.60
N SER A 130 -15.03 -0.44 14.60
CA SER A 130 -15.02 -1.37 15.75
C SER A 130 -15.00 -2.82 15.25
N SER A 131 -14.25 -3.71 15.94
CA SER A 131 -13.97 -5.12 15.60
C SER A 131 -12.87 -5.41 14.56
N THR A 132 -12.07 -4.43 14.14
CA THR A 132 -10.92 -4.68 13.23
C THR A 132 -9.58 -4.75 13.97
N THR A 133 -8.71 -5.65 13.51
CA THR A 133 -7.30 -5.71 13.90
C THR A 133 -6.49 -4.83 12.94
N ARG A 134 -5.86 -3.79 13.47
CA ARG A 134 -4.98 -2.88 12.73
C ARG A 134 -3.53 -3.39 12.75
N ARG A 135 -2.89 -3.41 11.59
CA ARG A 135 -1.45 -3.68 11.43
C ARG A 135 -0.81 -2.63 10.55
N VAL A 136 0.37 -2.19 10.93
CA VAL A 136 1.10 -1.11 10.28
C VAL A 136 2.52 -1.60 10.02
N ASN A 137 2.93 -1.58 8.75
CA ASN A 137 4.25 -1.96 8.29
C ASN A 137 4.89 -0.75 7.62
N THR A 138 6.07 -0.37 8.08
CA THR A 138 6.81 0.77 7.54
C THR A 138 7.92 0.25 6.64
N PHE A 139 8.10 0.90 5.50
CA PHE A 139 9.09 0.53 4.50
C PHE A 139 9.90 1.75 4.09
N ARG A 140 11.18 1.53 3.80
CA ARG A 140 12.05 2.51 3.17
C ARG A 140 12.33 2.18 1.72
N CYS A 141 12.19 3.20 0.87
CA CYS A 141 12.54 3.18 -0.55
C CYS A 141 13.48 4.36 -0.82
N GLY A 142 14.76 4.08 -1.06
CA GLY A 142 15.79 5.13 -1.13
C GLY A 142 15.83 5.95 0.16
N ASP A 143 15.66 7.26 0.05
CA ASP A 143 15.68 8.19 1.18
C ASP A 143 14.28 8.48 1.77
N ARG A 144 13.23 7.82 1.26
CA ARG A 144 11.84 8.08 1.67
C ARG A 144 11.21 6.86 2.35
N GLN A 145 10.35 7.15 3.32
CA GLN A 145 9.51 6.14 3.98
C GLN A 145 8.10 6.14 3.39
N PHE A 146 7.47 4.98 3.40
CA PHE A 146 6.05 4.81 3.17
C PHE A 146 5.48 3.77 4.14
N VAL A 147 4.17 3.79 4.30
CA VAL A 147 3.49 2.93 5.27
C VAL A 147 2.44 2.09 4.56
N VAL A 148 2.40 0.81 4.88
CA VAL A 148 1.33 -0.09 4.49
C VAL A 148 0.55 -0.47 5.73
N GLU A 149 -0.73 -0.16 5.73
CA GLU A 149 -1.63 -0.53 6.81
C GLU A 149 -2.60 -1.60 6.34
N THR A 150 -2.84 -2.58 7.20
CA THR A 150 -3.87 -3.59 6.97
C THR A 150 -4.89 -3.53 8.10
N LEU A 151 -6.15 -3.32 7.74
CA LEU A 151 -7.30 -3.44 8.64
C LEU A 151 -7.99 -4.76 8.36
N ILE A 152 -7.97 -5.68 9.31
CA ILE A 152 -8.61 -6.99 9.17
C ILE A 152 -9.85 -7.05 10.04
N LYS A 153 -10.98 -7.47 9.48
CA LYS A 153 -12.17 -7.77 10.28
C LYS A 153 -11.93 -9.01 11.13
N SER A 154 -12.06 -8.87 12.44
CA SER A 154 -12.05 -10.01 13.36
C SER A 154 -13.38 -10.76 13.17
N SER A 155 -13.28 -12.07 12.90
CA SER A 155 -14.40 -13.00 12.82
C SER A 155 -15.04 -13.24 14.18
#